data_AF-A0A0B0IAY6-F1
#
_entry.id   AF-A0A0B0IAY6-F1
#
_cell.length_a   1.000
_cell.length_b   1.000
_cell.length_c   1.000
_cell.angle_alpha   90.00
_cell.angle_beta   90.00
_cell.angle_gamma   90.00
#
_symmetry.space_group_name_H-M   'P 1'
#
loop_
_entity.id
_entity.type
_entity.pdbx_description
1 polymer ?
#
loop_
_entity_poly.entity_id
_entity_poly.type
_entity_poly.pdbx_seq_one_letter_code
_entity_poly.pdbx_strand_id
1 'polypeptide(L)'
;MKKWIWLLSVLMFLSACGQGANAPLSNGEGDEELEDSNWLFSVETDQLSNELVVKLAVTNNQEEASSIDFSSGQKYELVLLDENGSEVYRYSEGKMFTMALVHETFEPNDSKEFEERINIEDLPKGTYTLEAQFILAAIDGETWTEDGTFQKQVTVEIQ
;
A
#
# COMPACT_ATOMS: atom_id res chain seq x y z
N MET A 1 -65.50 -6.43 20.05
CA MET A 1 -64.08 -6.64 19.69
C MET A 1 -63.33 -5.34 19.95
N LYS A 2 -62.33 -5.40 20.85
CA LYS A 2 -61.64 -4.26 21.46
C LYS A 2 -60.88 -3.43 20.41
N LYS A 3 -61.18 -2.14 20.33
CA LYS A 3 -60.39 -1.14 19.63
C LYS A 3 -59.35 -0.62 20.62
N TRP A 4 -58.09 -1.00 20.45
CA TRP A 4 -57.00 -0.46 21.26
C TRP A 4 -56.43 0.79 20.61
N ILE A 5 -56.49 1.87 21.40
CA ILE A 5 -55.75 3.11 21.29
C ILE A 5 -54.24 2.82 21.41
N TRP A 6 -53.45 3.40 20.49
CA TRP A 6 -52.02 3.61 20.65
C TRP A 6 -51.75 5.06 20.20
N LEU A 7 -51.96 6.03 21.09
CA LEU A 7 -50.99 6.63 22.03
C LEU A 7 -49.84 7.34 21.31
N LEU A 8 -50.14 8.63 21.05
CA LEU A 8 -49.24 9.72 20.72
C LEU A 8 -48.19 9.87 21.84
N SER A 9 -46.91 9.72 21.55
CA SER A 9 -45.83 10.17 22.44
C SER A 9 -44.65 10.65 21.61
N VAL A 10 -44.69 11.94 21.31
CA VAL A 10 -43.51 12.74 21.01
C VAL A 10 -42.60 12.69 22.23
N LEU A 11 -41.36 12.22 22.04
CA LEU A 11 -40.28 12.47 22.98
C LEU A 11 -39.02 12.78 22.18
N MET A 12 -38.87 14.07 21.86
CA MET A 12 -37.58 14.69 21.58
C MET A 12 -36.71 14.52 22.82
N PHE A 13 -35.65 13.72 22.71
CA PHE A 13 -34.45 13.91 23.51
C PHE A 13 -33.35 14.38 22.56
N LEU A 14 -33.17 15.69 22.51
CA LEU A 14 -31.90 16.29 22.14
C LEU A 14 -30.97 16.11 23.34
N SER A 15 -30.00 15.22 23.20
CA SER A 15 -28.80 15.20 24.02
C SER A 15 -27.61 15.36 23.09
N ALA A 16 -27.14 16.60 23.04
CA ALA A 16 -25.81 16.95 22.57
C ALA A 16 -24.78 16.40 23.56
N CYS A 17 -23.75 15.72 23.04
CA CYS A 17 -22.37 15.94 23.45
C CYS A 17 -21.48 15.36 22.35
N GLY A 18 -20.73 16.25 21.70
CA GLY A 18 -19.60 15.86 20.87
C GLY A 18 -18.49 15.32 21.74
N GLN A 19 -17.78 14.34 21.22
CA GLN A 19 -16.42 14.07 21.61
C GLN A 19 -15.72 13.57 20.36
N GLY A 20 -14.91 14.46 19.78
CA GLY A 20 -13.88 14.06 18.83
C GLY A 20 -13.01 13.05 19.55
N ALA A 21 -13.12 11.79 19.12
CA ALA A 21 -12.16 10.78 19.49
C ALA A 21 -10.88 11.15 18.75
N ASN A 22 -9.94 11.75 19.49
CA ASN A 22 -8.54 11.58 19.20
C ASN A 22 -8.33 10.06 19.12
N ALA A 23 -8.28 9.53 17.91
CA ALA A 23 -7.66 8.24 17.70
C ALA A 23 -6.25 8.39 18.28
N PRO A 24 -5.79 7.48 19.17
CA PRO A 24 -4.40 7.48 19.52
C PRO A 24 -3.61 7.37 18.23
N LEU A 25 -2.71 8.33 18.01
CA LEU A 25 -1.61 8.22 17.07
C LEU A 25 -0.91 6.92 17.43
N SER A 26 -1.20 5.87 16.66
CA SER A 26 -0.35 4.70 16.62
C SER A 26 0.93 5.21 15.98
N ASN A 27 1.99 5.31 16.78
CA ASN A 27 3.34 5.49 16.30
C ASN A 27 3.53 4.57 15.09
N GLY A 28 3.99 5.16 13.99
CA GLY A 28 4.57 4.41 12.90
C GLY A 28 5.75 3.62 13.45
N GLU A 29 5.51 2.34 13.62
CA GLU A 29 6.45 1.24 13.80
C GLU A 29 5.62 -0.01 13.47
N GLY A 30 5.28 -0.13 12.19
CA GLY A 30 4.83 -1.39 11.60
C GLY A 30 6.03 -2.30 11.38
N ASP A 31 6.76 -2.59 12.45
CA ASP A 31 7.44 -3.89 12.60
C ASP A 31 6.33 -4.90 12.88
N GLU A 32 5.50 -5.15 11.87
CA GLU A 32 4.77 -6.42 11.84
C GLU A 32 5.84 -7.48 11.64
N GLU A 33 5.94 -8.41 12.58
CA GLU A 33 6.87 -9.53 12.63
C GLU A 33 6.93 -10.25 11.26
N LEU A 34 7.87 -9.84 10.38
CA LEU A 34 8.12 -10.46 9.08
C LEU A 34 9.13 -11.63 9.17
N GLU A 35 9.50 -12.08 10.37
CA GLU A 35 10.55 -13.09 10.54
C GLU A 35 10.14 -14.50 10.06
N ASP A 36 8.87 -14.74 9.70
CA ASP A 36 8.38 -16.07 9.26
C ASP A 36 7.61 -16.05 7.93
N SER A 37 7.80 -15.02 7.08
CA SER A 37 7.26 -15.04 5.71
C SER A 37 8.26 -15.61 4.71
N ASN A 38 7.77 -16.41 3.76
CA ASN A 38 8.56 -16.94 2.65
C ASN A 38 9.10 -15.85 1.72
N TRP A 39 8.40 -14.71 1.65
CA TRP A 39 8.77 -13.58 0.81
C TRP A 39 8.79 -12.31 1.64
N LEU A 40 9.83 -11.50 1.46
CA LEU A 40 9.94 -10.20 2.09
C LEU A 40 9.78 -9.11 1.05
N PHE A 41 8.97 -8.12 1.37
CA PHE A 41 8.80 -6.92 0.57
C PHE A 41 9.14 -5.70 1.44
N SER A 42 10.12 -4.91 1.01
CA SER A 42 10.49 -3.66 1.65
C SER A 42 10.28 -2.47 0.72
N VAL A 43 9.95 -1.35 1.35
CA VAL A 43 9.82 -0.05 0.70
C VAL A 43 10.52 0.96 1.59
N GLU A 44 11.54 1.62 1.04
CA GLU A 44 12.26 2.69 1.67
C GLU A 44 12.09 3.97 0.87
N THR A 45 12.02 5.10 1.55
CA THR A 45 11.81 6.40 0.92
C THR A 45 12.82 7.42 1.43
N ASP A 46 13.42 8.16 0.51
CA ASP A 46 14.32 9.28 0.79
C ASP A 46 13.86 10.53 0.04
N GLN A 47 13.88 11.71 0.67
CA GLN A 47 13.61 12.97 -0.01
C GLN A 47 14.93 13.65 -0.43
N LEU A 48 15.10 13.90 -1.73
CA LEU A 48 16.26 14.60 -2.31
C LEU A 48 15.81 15.85 -3.05
N SER A 49 15.87 17.01 -2.39
CA SER A 49 15.41 18.29 -2.95
C SER A 49 13.95 18.22 -3.43
N ASN A 50 13.75 18.12 -4.75
CA ASN A 50 12.45 18.12 -5.43
C ASN A 50 12.02 16.71 -5.86
N GLU A 51 12.70 15.67 -5.39
CA GLU A 51 12.40 14.28 -5.71
C GLU A 51 12.14 13.47 -4.44
N LEU A 52 11.11 12.63 -4.48
CA LEU A 52 10.94 11.51 -3.56
C LEU A 52 11.55 10.27 -4.24
N VAL A 53 12.62 9.75 -3.67
CA VAL A 53 13.25 8.50 -4.08
C VAL A 53 12.57 7.35 -3.35
N VAL A 54 12.06 6.38 -4.10
CA VAL A 54 11.40 5.19 -3.57
C VAL A 54 12.23 3.96 -3.98
N LYS A 55 12.71 3.21 -3.00
CA LYS A 55 13.41 1.95 -3.21
C LYS A 55 12.50 0.80 -2.80
N LEU A 56 12.25 -0.11 -3.73
CA LEU A 56 11.49 -1.34 -3.50
C LEU A 56 12.44 -2.52 -3.53
N ALA A 57 12.28 -3.50 -2.64
CA ALA A 57 12.97 -4.77 -2.75
C ALA A 57 12.03 -5.94 -2.48
N VAL A 58 12.12 -6.97 -3.31
CA VAL A 58 11.48 -8.26 -3.09
C VAL A 58 12.56 -9.32 -2.89
N THR A 59 12.47 -10.07 -1.80
CA THR A 59 13.48 -11.05 -1.38
C THR A 59 12.85 -12.41 -1.14
N ASN A 60 13.46 -13.45 -1.70
CA ASN A 60 13.11 -14.83 -1.37
C ASN A 60 13.73 -15.20 -0.02
N ASN A 61 12.92 -15.30 1.03
CA ASN A 61 13.37 -15.61 2.40
C ASN A 61 13.33 -17.12 2.72
N GLN A 62 13.18 -17.96 1.69
CA GLN A 62 13.18 -19.40 1.81
C GLN A 62 14.59 -19.97 1.66
N GLU A 63 14.79 -21.22 2.09
CA GLU A 63 16.03 -21.97 1.87
C GLU A 63 16.14 -22.59 0.45
N GLU A 64 15.06 -22.53 -0.33
CA GLU A 64 14.97 -23.07 -1.69
C GLU A 64 14.69 -21.96 -2.71
N ALA A 65 15.07 -22.20 -3.98
CA ALA A 65 14.77 -21.29 -5.07
C ALA A 65 13.26 -21.26 -5.33
N SER A 66 12.72 -20.07 -5.60
CA SER A 66 11.30 -19.86 -5.88
C SER A 66 11.15 -18.85 -7.02
N SER A 67 9.96 -18.78 -7.61
CA SER A 67 9.71 -17.99 -8.81
C SER A 67 8.48 -17.10 -8.68
N ILE A 68 8.59 -15.90 -9.22
CA ILE A 68 7.48 -14.94 -9.34
C ILE A 68 7.21 -14.71 -10.83
N ASP A 69 5.94 -14.86 -11.19
CA ASP A 69 5.43 -14.61 -12.52
C ASP A 69 4.72 -13.25 -12.58
N PHE A 70 4.99 -12.48 -13.64
CA PHE A 70 4.32 -11.20 -13.91
C PHE A 70 3.53 -11.29 -15.21
N SER A 71 2.29 -10.82 -15.20
CA SER A 71 1.40 -10.86 -16.37
C SER A 71 1.80 -9.88 -17.49
N SER A 72 2.69 -8.94 -17.20
CA SER A 72 3.17 -7.92 -18.14
C SER A 72 4.57 -7.41 -17.74
N GLY A 73 5.09 -6.45 -18.50
CA GLY A 73 6.28 -5.69 -18.12
C GLY A 73 6.09 -4.79 -16.90
N GLN A 74 4.86 -4.54 -16.44
CA GLN A 74 4.58 -3.82 -15.20
C GLN A 74 4.72 -4.78 -14.01
N LYS A 75 5.78 -4.58 -13.21
CA LYS A 75 6.07 -5.43 -12.06
C LYS A 75 5.54 -4.87 -10.74
N TYR A 76 5.34 -3.56 -10.67
CA TYR A 76 4.85 -2.85 -9.49
C TYR A 76 3.98 -1.66 -9.87
N GLU A 77 3.25 -1.16 -8.88
CA GLU A 77 2.53 0.11 -8.89
C GLU A 77 2.97 0.93 -7.68
N LEU A 78 3.06 2.24 -7.89
CA LEU A 78 3.23 3.22 -6.82
C LEU A 78 2.10 4.24 -6.96
N VAL A 79 1.40 4.52 -5.87
CA VAL A 79 0.36 5.55 -5.80
C VAL A 79 0.71 6.48 -4.64
N LEU A 80 0.79 7.78 -4.90
CA LEU A 80 0.97 8.79 -3.85
C LEU A 80 -0.37 9.48 -3.60
N LEU A 81 -0.81 9.48 -2.35
CA LEU A 81 -2.05 10.08 -1.90
C LEU A 81 -1.76 11.27 -1.00
N ASP A 82 -2.53 12.35 -1.15
CA ASP A 82 -2.52 13.49 -0.22
C ASP A 82 -3.22 13.16 1.11
N GLU A 83 -3.21 14.10 2.07
CA GLU A 83 -3.85 13.95 3.38
C GLU A 83 -5.37 13.65 3.32
N ASN A 84 -6.03 13.96 2.20
CA ASN A 84 -7.45 13.72 1.99
C ASN A 84 -7.70 12.36 1.30
N GLY A 85 -6.65 11.60 0.98
CA GLY A 85 -6.72 10.36 0.22
C GLY A 85 -6.86 10.56 -1.29
N SER A 86 -6.56 11.76 -1.80
CA SER A 86 -6.61 12.04 -3.24
C SER A 86 -5.30 11.63 -3.90
N GLU A 87 -5.39 10.92 -5.01
CA GLU A 87 -4.24 10.55 -5.82
C GLU A 87 -3.59 11.78 -6.47
N VAL A 88 -2.31 11.99 -6.19
CA VAL A 88 -1.48 13.05 -6.78
C VAL A 88 -0.40 12.50 -7.72
N TYR A 89 -0.11 11.20 -7.63
CA TYR A 89 0.82 10.51 -8.53
C TYR A 89 0.45 9.03 -8.65
N ARG A 90 0.66 8.47 -9.85
CA ARG A 90 0.60 7.04 -10.14
C ARG A 90 1.72 6.64 -11.08
N TYR A 91 2.43 5.57 -10.76
CA TYR A 91 3.56 5.12 -11.56
C TYR A 91 3.14 4.69 -12.97
N SER A 92 2.03 3.98 -13.12
CA SER A 92 1.55 3.53 -14.44
C SER A 92 1.02 4.66 -15.34
N GLU A 93 0.73 5.85 -14.80
CA GLU A 93 0.16 6.95 -15.57
C GLU A 93 1.12 7.38 -16.70
N GLY A 94 0.60 7.38 -17.94
CA GLY A 94 1.37 7.72 -19.13
C GLY A 94 2.43 6.70 -19.57
N LYS A 95 2.57 5.55 -18.88
CA LYS A 95 3.50 4.47 -19.26
C LYS A 95 2.79 3.40 -20.10
N MET A 96 3.56 2.78 -20.99
CA MET A 96 3.12 1.60 -21.74
C MET A 96 4.01 0.42 -21.33
N PHE A 97 3.38 -0.70 -20.99
CA PHE A 97 4.06 -1.93 -20.62
C PHE A 97 3.85 -3.00 -21.68
N THR A 98 4.86 -3.86 -21.86
CA THR A 98 4.75 -4.99 -22.79
C THR A 98 3.80 -6.05 -22.24
N MET A 99 2.88 -6.54 -23.07
CA MET A 99 1.96 -7.62 -22.71
C MET A 99 2.62 -8.99 -22.93
N ALA A 100 3.61 -9.30 -22.11
CA ALA A 100 4.32 -10.58 -22.13
C ALA A 100 4.47 -11.10 -20.71
N LEU A 101 4.22 -12.40 -20.54
CA LEU A 101 4.47 -13.11 -19.28
C LEU A 101 5.97 -13.09 -18.99
N VAL A 102 6.34 -12.63 -17.80
CA VAL A 102 7.73 -12.58 -17.34
C VAL A 102 7.87 -13.56 -16.19
N HIS A 103 8.85 -14.45 -16.27
CA HIS A 103 9.18 -15.41 -15.23
C HIS A 103 10.51 -14.98 -14.58
N GLU A 104 10.50 -14.77 -13.27
CA GLU A 104 11.70 -14.43 -12.52
C GLU A 104 11.96 -15.46 -11.44
N THR A 105 13.15 -16.08 -11.49
CA THR A 105 13.62 -17.02 -10.47
C THR A 105 14.50 -16.29 -9.48
N PHE A 106 14.27 -16.54 -8.20
CA PHE A 106 15.02 -16.02 -7.08
C PHE A 106 15.68 -17.19 -6.36
N GLU A 107 17.01 -17.18 -6.29
CA GLU A 107 17.75 -18.14 -5.46
C GLU A 107 17.47 -17.88 -3.96
N PRO A 108 17.82 -18.80 -3.05
CA PRO A 108 17.66 -18.58 -1.61
C PRO A 108 18.33 -17.28 -1.15
N ASN A 109 17.58 -16.41 -0.45
CA ASN A 109 17.99 -15.08 0.01
C ASN A 109 18.31 -14.07 -1.10
N ASP A 110 18.00 -14.39 -2.36
CA ASP A 110 18.18 -13.44 -3.47
C ASP A 110 17.16 -12.31 -3.38
N SER A 111 17.58 -11.11 -3.76
CA SER A 111 16.77 -9.90 -3.71
C SER A 111 16.83 -9.14 -5.01
N LYS A 112 15.68 -8.61 -5.42
CA LYS A 112 15.58 -7.73 -6.57
C LYS A 112 15.11 -6.36 -6.16
N GLU A 113 15.97 -5.39 -6.40
CA GLU A 113 15.78 -4.00 -6.04
C GLU A 113 15.33 -3.16 -7.24
N PHE A 114 14.46 -2.19 -6.98
CA PHE A 114 13.96 -1.21 -7.93
C PHE A 114 14.03 0.18 -7.29
N GLU A 115 14.37 1.20 -8.08
CA GLU A 115 14.42 2.58 -7.63
C GLU A 115 13.58 3.45 -8.55
N GLU A 116 12.64 4.18 -7.97
CA GLU A 116 11.81 5.16 -8.67
C GLU A 116 12.04 6.56 -8.09
N ARG A 117 11.96 7.57 -8.97
CA ARG A 117 12.02 8.98 -8.58
C ARG A 117 10.70 9.65 -8.94
N ILE A 118 10.03 10.18 -7.92
CA ILE A 118 8.78 10.92 -8.07
C ILE A 118 9.10 12.40 -7.94
N ASN A 119 8.76 13.19 -8.96
CA ASN A 119 8.88 14.65 -8.86
C ASN A 119 7.81 15.17 -7.89
N ILE A 120 8.26 15.91 -6.89
CA ILE A 120 7.43 16.47 -5.82
C ILE A 120 7.52 18.02 -5.76
N GLU A 121 8.13 18.66 -6.75
CA GLU A 121 8.35 20.12 -6.80
C GLU A 121 7.04 20.92 -6.73
N ASP A 122 6.03 20.45 -7.46
CA ASP A 122 4.73 21.12 -7.56
C ASP A 122 3.73 20.67 -6.47
N LEU A 123 4.14 19.76 -5.59
CA LEU A 123 3.29 19.29 -4.50
C LEU A 123 3.38 20.23 -3.28
N PRO A 124 2.24 20.59 -2.66
CA PRO A 124 2.25 21.31 -1.41
C PRO A 124 3.02 20.55 -0.32
N LYS A 125 3.69 21.28 0.56
CA LYS A 125 4.29 20.68 1.76
C LYS A 125 3.22 20.05 2.64
N GLY A 126 3.50 18.89 3.20
CA GLY A 126 2.57 18.16 4.06
C GLY A 126 2.82 16.66 4.10
N THR A 127 1.89 15.96 4.74
CA THR A 127 1.89 14.51 4.89
C THR A 127 1.21 13.86 3.69
N TYR A 128 1.83 12.80 3.17
CA TYR A 128 1.34 11.98 2.08
C TYR A 128 1.43 10.50 2.47
N THR A 129 0.66 9.67 1.79
CA THR A 129 0.75 8.21 1.88
C THR A 129 1.21 7.66 0.54
N LEU A 130 2.36 6.98 0.53
CA LEU A 130 2.82 6.18 -0.59
C LEU A 130 2.30 4.76 -0.43
N GLU A 131 1.46 4.33 -1.36
CA GLU A 131 1.05 2.94 -1.51
C GLU A 131 1.92 2.28 -2.57
N ALA A 132 2.58 1.19 -2.21
CA ALA A 132 3.45 0.43 -3.10
C ALA A 132 2.99 -1.03 -3.17
N GLN A 133 2.93 -1.57 -4.38
CA GLN A 133 2.47 -2.94 -4.62
C GLN A 133 3.30 -3.61 -5.71
N PHE A 134 3.73 -4.86 -5.50
CA PHE A 134 4.17 -5.74 -6.60
C PHE A 134 2.95 -6.42 -7.25
N ILE A 135 2.90 -6.40 -8.59
CA ILE A 135 1.80 -6.91 -9.41
C ILE A 135 2.16 -8.27 -9.99
N LEU A 136 2.01 -9.30 -9.17
CA LEU A 136 2.31 -10.67 -9.54
C LEU A 136 1.08 -11.43 -10.03
N ALA A 137 1.32 -12.39 -10.92
CA ALA A 137 0.32 -13.29 -11.49
C ALA A 137 0.30 -14.64 -10.76
N ALA A 138 1.47 -15.16 -10.43
CA ALA A 138 1.64 -16.45 -9.76
C ALA A 138 2.97 -16.48 -8.99
N ILE A 139 3.05 -17.38 -8.01
CA ILE A 139 4.29 -17.80 -7.36
C ILE A 139 4.41 -19.29 -7.60
N ASP A 140 5.56 -19.74 -8.11
CA ASP A 140 5.81 -21.15 -8.46
C ASP A 140 4.72 -21.78 -9.35
N GLY A 141 4.18 -20.96 -10.27
CA GLY A 141 3.14 -21.35 -11.22
C GLY A 141 1.72 -21.47 -10.61
N GLU A 142 1.56 -21.22 -9.31
CA GLU A 142 0.27 -21.20 -8.63
C GLU A 142 -0.22 -19.76 -8.46
N THR A 143 -1.50 -19.50 -8.75
CA THR A 143 -2.08 -18.18 -8.54
C THR A 143 -1.92 -17.77 -7.08
N TRP A 144 -1.25 -16.64 -6.89
CA TRP A 144 -1.04 -16.11 -5.56
C TRP A 144 -2.32 -15.47 -5.02
N THR A 145 -2.73 -15.87 -3.82
CA THR A 145 -3.96 -15.37 -3.18
C THR A 145 -3.75 -14.82 -1.78
N GLU A 146 -2.51 -14.68 -1.30
CA GLU A 146 -2.28 -14.16 0.05
C GLU A 146 -2.37 -12.62 0.16
N ASP A 147 -2.77 -12.22 1.37
CA ASP A 147 -3.42 -11.00 1.83
C ASP A 147 -2.42 -9.85 2.13
N GLY A 148 -1.66 -9.41 1.13
CA GLY A 148 -0.94 -8.13 1.23
C GLY A 148 0.57 -8.18 1.50
N THR A 149 1.22 -9.36 1.51
CA THR A 149 2.69 -9.48 1.61
C THR A 149 3.44 -8.55 0.65
N PHE A 150 2.91 -8.40 -0.55
CA PHE A 150 3.48 -7.58 -1.62
C PHE A 150 2.85 -6.19 -1.72
N GLN A 151 2.31 -5.68 -0.61
CA GLN A 151 1.71 -4.36 -0.47
C GLN A 151 2.27 -3.68 0.78
N LYS A 152 2.64 -2.41 0.66
CA LYS A 152 3.16 -1.58 1.75
C LYS A 152 2.55 -0.19 1.64
N GLN A 153 2.23 0.41 2.78
CA GLN A 153 1.93 1.83 2.88
C GLN A 153 3.01 2.51 3.70
N VAL A 154 3.53 3.63 3.19
CA VAL A 154 4.58 4.41 3.84
C VAL A 154 4.10 5.86 3.94
N THR A 155 4.12 6.41 5.15
CA THR A 155 3.87 7.84 5.35
C THR A 155 5.10 8.63 4.95
N VAL A 156 4.92 9.66 4.12
CA VAL A 156 5.97 10.53 3.61
C VAL A 156 5.66 11.97 3.98
N GLU A 157 6.65 12.69 4.49
CA GLU A 157 6.56 14.11 4.79
C GLU A 157 7.30 14.92 3.71
N ILE A 158 6.58 15.70 2.92
CA ILE A 158 7.15 16.57 1.89
C ILE A 158 7.45 17.94 2.50
N GLN A 159 8.73 18.33 2.51
CA GLN A 159 9.24 19.58 3.09
C GLN A 159 9.69 20.61 2.07
#